data_AF-A0AAV9WM74-F1
#
_entry.id   AF-A0AAV9WM74-F1
#
_cell.length_a   1.000
_cell.length_b   1.000
_cell.length_c   1.000
_cell.angle_alpha   90.00
_cell.angle_beta   90.00
_cell.angle_gamma   90.00
#
_symmetry.space_group_name_H-M   'P 1'
#
loop_
_entity.id
_entity.type
_entity.pdbx_description
1 polymer ?
#
loop_
_entity_poly.entity_id
_entity_poly.type
_entity_poly.pdbx_seq_one_letter_code
_entity_poly.pdbx_strand_id
1 'polypeptide(L)'
;MVGDRHHDQGHGEKHIPPPQAQPVPEPSNGECKIGRGHHYPHHHHHHHTHGQHGEVIPGNGNAPVLDVHRLPLRGHTPPITEKHQHKHQHQQHQQYDHDPQHDFLDDRIHNRKGAESAIIHLTKKHGLDLDGVRAKALERDLEHIATSLSYSMMAQRVHLDPHAMVGDAPTFQVHRARIRSQEFRQIVQDFEILGNQYGPPADHLTEAGRSRYISAAFNHIVSWFHLMIYNRPENFVESDSPKKNGLRNYFKCFGGCTILVLDIRLNLGIGRDRLNYIAQLIAELESCNLSNEKQGFSVPIVGILCDGSSFEYFSYDGYSKSFSRGLLVAKSTPGSTAIARVTLPPITQATGVEYIRALRPLCESFYFLLLKGFLAGLEAYIRRARDYGAGDGTRNYGSESEWELALAKAVFARNKSVEAGETAIEGNVQKAEKLAEEARMLLEESLTSIPSGYQRRVSLMANFEVADSMTA
;
A
#
# COMPACT_ATOMS: atom_id res chain seq x y z
N MET A 1 61.51 46.91 64.69
CA MET A 1 61.24 45.49 64.99
C MET A 1 61.30 44.74 63.68
N VAL A 2 62.29 43.85 63.62
CA VAL A 2 62.76 43.12 62.44
C VAL A 2 62.08 41.75 62.44
N GLY A 3 61.65 41.26 61.28
CA GLY A 3 61.23 39.87 61.09
C GLY A 3 60.50 39.70 59.76
N ASP A 4 60.55 38.56 59.11
CA ASP A 4 61.59 37.52 59.09
C ASP A 4 61.44 36.82 57.74
N ARG A 5 62.54 36.34 57.17
CA ARG A 5 62.56 35.65 55.87
C ARG A 5 62.20 34.18 56.07
N HIS A 6 61.29 33.63 55.27
CA HIS A 6 61.27 32.19 55.01
C HIS A 6 61.15 31.88 53.52
N HIS A 7 62.11 31.05 53.08
CA HIS A 7 62.27 30.45 51.78
C HIS A 7 61.12 29.51 51.45
N ASP A 8 60.56 29.66 50.24
CA ASP A 8 59.67 28.69 49.63
C ASP A 8 60.49 27.74 48.75
N GLN A 9 60.33 26.43 48.99
CA GLN A 9 61.04 25.35 48.29
C GLN A 9 60.24 24.91 47.06
N GLY A 10 60.90 24.90 45.91
CA GLY A 10 60.33 24.44 44.64
C GLY A 10 60.08 22.93 44.64
N HIS A 11 58.84 22.55 44.32
CA HIS A 11 58.50 21.23 43.85
C HIS A 11 58.58 21.19 42.31
N GLY A 12 59.54 20.42 41.79
CA GLY A 12 59.62 20.10 40.37
C GLY A 12 58.64 18.99 40.01
N GLU A 13 57.61 19.33 39.23
CA GLU A 13 56.75 18.34 38.57
C GLU A 13 57.53 17.64 37.44
N LYS A 14 57.60 16.31 37.53
CA LYS A 14 58.12 15.45 36.47
C LYS A 14 57.07 15.34 35.37
N HIS A 15 57.40 15.84 34.18
CA HIS A 15 56.67 15.57 32.95
C HIS A 15 56.59 14.06 32.68
N ILE A 16 55.38 13.49 32.71
CA ILE A 16 55.06 12.18 32.16
C ILE A 16 54.65 12.41 30.69
N PRO A 17 55.30 11.79 29.70
CA PRO A 17 54.89 11.89 28.31
C PRO A 17 53.57 11.13 28.08
N PRO A 18 52.68 11.64 27.21
CA PRO A 18 51.41 10.99 26.90
C PRO A 18 51.60 9.64 26.20
N PRO A 19 50.67 8.69 26.38
CA PRO A 19 50.73 7.38 25.72
C PRO A 19 50.68 7.54 24.19
N GLN A 20 51.62 6.88 23.53
CA GLN A 20 51.68 6.80 22.07
C GLN A 20 50.44 6.06 21.54
N ALA A 21 49.64 6.75 20.75
CA ALA A 21 48.54 6.15 20.01
C ALA A 21 49.10 5.16 18.97
N GLN A 22 48.62 3.91 19.01
CA GLN A 22 48.87 2.94 17.95
C GLN A 22 48.18 3.40 16.66
N PRO A 23 48.84 3.29 15.49
CA PRO A 23 48.22 3.62 14.21
C PRO A 23 47.13 2.60 13.88
N VAL A 24 45.92 3.11 13.66
CA VAL A 24 44.80 2.37 13.10
C VAL A 24 45.15 1.97 11.66
N PRO A 25 44.96 0.72 11.24
CA PRO A 25 45.21 0.31 9.87
C PRO A 25 44.25 1.01 8.90
N GLU A 26 44.81 1.62 7.85
CA GLU A 26 44.05 2.22 6.75
C GLU A 26 43.14 1.17 6.08
N PRO A 27 41.88 1.52 5.78
CA PRO A 27 41.04 0.67 4.95
C PRO A 27 41.60 0.63 3.53
N SER A 28 41.73 -0.59 3.01
CA SER A 28 42.15 -0.86 1.64
C SER A 28 41.24 -0.14 0.64
N ASN A 29 41.85 0.64 -0.25
CA ASN A 29 41.22 1.29 -1.39
C ASN A 29 40.59 0.25 -2.33
N GLY A 30 39.33 -0.08 -2.10
CA GLY A 30 38.45 -0.71 -3.09
C GLY A 30 37.84 0.37 -3.95
N GLU A 31 38.46 0.66 -5.10
CA GLU A 31 37.91 1.54 -6.13
C GLU A 31 36.50 1.07 -6.55
N CYS A 32 35.47 1.78 -6.13
CA CYS A 32 34.13 1.64 -6.67
C CYS A 32 34.06 2.44 -7.98
N LYS A 33 34.39 1.79 -9.10
CA LYS A 33 34.17 2.36 -10.44
C LYS A 33 32.68 2.36 -10.74
N ILE A 34 32.06 3.55 -10.67
CA ILE A 34 30.74 3.82 -11.24
C ILE A 34 30.87 3.68 -12.77
N GLY A 35 30.45 2.52 -13.27
CA GLY A 35 30.40 2.21 -14.70
C GLY A 35 29.27 2.98 -15.38
N ARG A 36 29.66 3.86 -16.30
CA ARG A 36 28.78 4.45 -17.32
C ARG A 36 28.15 3.34 -18.19
N GLY A 37 26.98 3.68 -18.73
CA GLY A 37 26.08 2.77 -19.43
C GLY A 37 26.72 1.98 -20.57
N HIS A 38 26.13 0.81 -20.81
CA HIS A 38 26.32 0.06 -22.04
C HIS A 38 25.00 -0.54 -22.52
N HIS A 39 24.86 -0.45 -23.84
CA HIS A 39 23.84 -1.03 -24.70
C HIS A 39 23.61 -2.52 -24.45
N TYR A 40 22.35 -2.93 -24.53
CA TYR A 40 21.98 -4.34 -24.63
C TYR A 40 22.14 -4.86 -26.07
N PRO A 41 22.70 -6.06 -26.26
CA PRO A 41 22.72 -6.72 -27.56
C PRO A 41 21.44 -7.54 -27.79
N HIS A 42 21.09 -7.65 -29.07
CA HIS A 42 20.07 -8.54 -29.62
C HIS A 42 20.35 -10.01 -29.25
N HIS A 43 19.30 -10.75 -28.88
CA HIS A 43 19.34 -12.21 -28.91
C HIS A 43 18.20 -12.83 -29.72
N HIS A 44 18.62 -13.81 -30.50
CA HIS A 44 17.91 -14.62 -31.49
C HIS A 44 16.85 -15.53 -30.89
N HIS A 45 15.82 -15.78 -31.72
CA HIS A 45 14.84 -16.85 -31.59
C HIS A 45 15.47 -18.25 -31.53
N HIS A 46 14.95 -19.08 -30.62
CA HIS A 46 14.99 -20.54 -30.78
C HIS A 46 13.60 -21.16 -30.56
N HIS A 47 13.37 -22.18 -31.38
CA HIS A 47 12.12 -22.87 -31.66
C HIS A 47 11.62 -23.80 -30.54
N HIS A 48 10.30 -23.99 -30.56
CA HIS A 48 9.50 -25.00 -29.88
C HIS A 48 9.99 -26.45 -30.05
N THR A 49 9.80 -27.27 -29.02
CA THR A 49 9.45 -28.69 -29.15
C THR A 49 8.37 -29.09 -28.13
N HIS A 50 7.41 -29.89 -28.63
CA HIS A 50 6.27 -30.50 -27.94
C HIS A 50 6.66 -31.78 -27.18
N GLY A 51 5.92 -32.09 -26.11
CA GLY A 51 5.71 -33.45 -25.57
C GLY A 51 4.58 -33.37 -24.52
N GLN A 52 3.34 -33.72 -24.85
CA GLN A 52 2.68 -35.04 -24.87
C GLN A 52 2.57 -35.80 -23.53
N HIS A 53 1.29 -35.99 -23.16
CA HIS A 53 0.62 -37.08 -22.44
C HIS A 53 0.85 -37.31 -20.94
N GLY A 54 -0.27 -37.23 -20.20
CA GLY A 54 -0.50 -37.88 -18.91
C GLY A 54 -2.01 -38.12 -18.73
N GLU A 55 -2.39 -39.39 -18.61
CA GLU A 55 -3.76 -39.93 -18.49
C GLU A 55 -4.45 -39.55 -17.18
N VAL A 56 -5.79 -39.47 -17.22
CA VAL A 56 -6.66 -39.23 -16.05
C VAL A 56 -7.52 -40.47 -15.82
N ILE A 57 -7.44 -41.05 -14.61
CA ILE A 57 -8.33 -42.10 -14.09
C ILE A 57 -9.43 -41.42 -13.24
N PRO A 58 -10.72 -41.82 -13.33
CA PRO A 58 -11.78 -41.22 -12.54
C PRO A 58 -11.97 -41.94 -11.20
N GLY A 59 -11.99 -41.18 -10.11
CA GLY A 59 -12.37 -41.65 -8.77
C GLY A 59 -13.77 -41.17 -8.41
N ASN A 60 -14.74 -42.09 -8.47
CA ASN A 60 -16.07 -41.96 -7.88
C ASN A 60 -15.98 -42.01 -6.35
N GLY A 61 -16.54 -41.02 -5.65
CA GLY A 61 -16.66 -41.02 -4.20
C GLY A 61 -17.94 -40.31 -3.76
N ASN A 62 -18.88 -41.09 -3.23
CA ASN A 62 -20.19 -40.68 -2.77
C ASN A 62 -20.14 -39.65 -1.62
N ALA A 63 -20.99 -38.62 -1.73
CA ALA A 63 -21.28 -37.67 -0.68
C ALA A 63 -22.24 -38.25 0.37
N PRO A 64 -22.07 -37.94 1.68
CA PRO A 64 -23.16 -38.05 2.64
C PRO A 64 -23.92 -36.73 2.74
N VAL A 65 -25.23 -36.86 2.53
CA VAL A 65 -26.28 -35.88 2.84
C VAL A 65 -26.30 -35.65 4.35
N LEU A 66 -26.18 -34.39 4.77
CA LEU A 66 -26.37 -33.98 6.16
C LEU A 66 -27.60 -33.07 6.26
N ASP A 67 -28.54 -33.54 7.07
CA ASP A 67 -29.85 -33.00 7.40
C ASP A 67 -29.70 -31.77 8.30
N VAL A 68 -30.18 -30.62 7.82
CA VAL A 68 -30.13 -29.33 8.55
C VAL A 68 -31.54 -28.93 8.95
N HIS A 69 -32.00 -29.49 10.06
CA HIS A 69 -33.12 -28.94 10.81
C HIS A 69 -32.70 -28.62 12.25
N ARG A 70 -32.97 -27.37 12.64
CA ARG A 70 -32.90 -26.74 13.98
C ARG A 70 -31.64 -25.97 14.32
N LEU A 71 -31.65 -24.67 14.03
CA LEU A 71 -31.16 -23.61 14.93
C LEU A 71 -32.00 -22.33 14.78
N PRO A 72 -32.12 -21.49 15.82
CA PRO A 72 -33.20 -20.52 15.98
C PRO A 72 -32.94 -19.18 15.28
N LEU A 73 -33.98 -18.66 14.60
CA LEU A 73 -34.05 -17.31 14.04
C LEU A 73 -34.07 -16.26 15.17
N ARG A 74 -33.11 -15.33 15.15
CA ARG A 74 -33.09 -14.16 16.03
C ARG A 74 -32.72 -12.92 15.22
N GLY A 75 -33.58 -11.90 15.28
CA GLY A 75 -33.29 -10.54 14.83
C GLY A 75 -34.00 -10.10 13.54
N HIS A 76 -35.30 -9.87 13.60
CA HIS A 76 -36.00 -9.07 12.59
C HIS A 76 -35.71 -7.57 12.80
N THR A 77 -35.08 -6.93 11.84
CA THR A 77 -35.12 -5.48 11.64
C THR A 77 -36.45 -5.07 11.00
N PRO A 78 -37.10 -3.97 11.43
CA PRO A 78 -38.38 -3.54 10.89
C PRO A 78 -38.24 -2.94 9.48
N PRO A 79 -39.26 -3.04 8.61
CA PRO A 79 -39.22 -2.44 7.28
C PRO A 79 -39.47 -0.92 7.34
N ILE A 80 -38.64 -0.16 6.62
CA ILE A 80 -38.86 1.26 6.35
C ILE A 80 -39.87 1.34 5.20
N THR A 81 -41.06 1.88 5.49
CA THR A 81 -42.07 2.21 4.48
C THR A 81 -41.75 3.55 3.83
N GLU A 82 -41.34 3.54 2.56
CA GLU A 82 -41.37 4.73 1.70
C GLU A 82 -42.79 4.95 1.15
N LYS A 83 -43.35 6.13 1.40
CA LYS A 83 -44.58 6.60 0.75
C LYS A 83 -44.22 7.51 -0.41
N HIS A 84 -44.54 7.04 -1.62
CA HIS A 84 -44.69 7.88 -2.81
C HIS A 84 -45.70 9.01 -2.57
N GLN A 85 -45.36 10.21 -3.04
CA GLN A 85 -46.35 11.17 -3.54
C GLN A 85 -45.96 11.64 -4.93
N HIS A 86 -46.74 11.16 -5.91
CA HIS A 86 -46.84 11.72 -7.24
C HIS A 86 -47.42 13.14 -7.19
N LYS A 87 -46.83 14.07 -7.95
CA LYS A 87 -47.55 15.22 -8.48
C LYS A 87 -47.36 15.30 -10.00
N HIS A 88 -48.51 15.32 -10.65
CA HIS A 88 -48.72 15.45 -12.08
C HIS A 88 -48.63 16.91 -12.55
N GLN A 89 -48.36 17.04 -13.86
CA GLN A 89 -48.75 18.12 -14.80
C GLN A 89 -47.96 19.43 -14.78
N HIS A 90 -47.25 19.71 -15.88
CA HIS A 90 -47.80 20.49 -16.99
C HIS A 90 -46.94 20.35 -18.27
N GLN A 91 -47.57 19.97 -19.38
CA GLN A 91 -47.02 20.04 -20.73
C GLN A 91 -47.25 21.46 -21.26
N GLN A 92 -46.19 22.12 -21.73
CA GLN A 92 -46.27 23.20 -22.71
C GLN A 92 -45.41 22.81 -23.91
N HIS A 93 -46.05 22.73 -25.08
CA HIS A 93 -45.37 22.66 -26.36
C HIS A 93 -44.70 24.01 -26.65
N GLN A 94 -43.37 24.02 -26.72
CA GLN A 94 -42.62 25.07 -27.39
C GLN A 94 -42.01 24.47 -28.66
N GLN A 95 -42.47 24.98 -29.79
CA GLN A 95 -41.89 24.77 -31.11
C GLN A 95 -40.56 25.54 -31.13
N TYR A 96 -39.43 24.83 -31.10
CA TYR A 96 -38.11 25.42 -31.32
C TYR A 96 -37.78 25.35 -32.81
N ASP A 97 -37.38 26.50 -33.37
CA ASP A 97 -36.77 26.58 -34.69
C ASP A 97 -35.50 25.71 -34.71
N HIS A 98 -35.46 24.73 -35.61
CA HIS A 98 -34.33 23.83 -35.79
C HIS A 98 -33.12 24.61 -36.32
N ASP A 99 -32.09 24.76 -35.47
CA ASP A 99 -30.78 25.24 -35.87
C ASP A 99 -30.07 24.12 -36.68
N PRO A 100 -29.71 24.34 -37.97
CA PRO A 100 -29.10 23.31 -38.83
C PRO A 100 -27.78 22.73 -38.30
N GLN A 101 -27.17 23.35 -37.28
CA GLN A 101 -25.97 22.84 -36.62
C GLN A 101 -26.25 21.66 -35.67
N HIS A 102 -27.47 21.52 -35.17
CA HIS A 102 -27.85 20.42 -34.28
C HIS A 102 -27.88 19.08 -35.03
N ASP A 103 -28.43 19.08 -36.25
CA ASP A 103 -28.54 17.88 -37.08
C ASP A 103 -27.16 17.29 -37.43
N PHE A 104 -26.13 18.13 -37.58
CA PHE A 104 -24.77 17.67 -37.89
C PHE A 104 -24.07 16.92 -36.74
N LEU A 105 -24.38 17.29 -35.48
CA LEU A 105 -23.85 16.62 -34.29
C LEU A 105 -24.61 15.33 -34.00
N ASP A 106 -25.94 15.36 -34.13
CA ASP A 106 -26.79 14.20 -33.90
C ASP A 106 -26.51 13.09 -34.93
N ASP A 107 -26.32 13.43 -36.21
CA ASP A 107 -25.92 12.45 -37.24
C ASP A 107 -24.56 11.79 -36.98
N ARG A 108 -23.62 12.53 -36.34
CA ARG A 108 -22.31 11.97 -35.96
C ARG A 108 -22.41 11.09 -34.72
N ILE A 109 -23.20 11.46 -33.72
CA ILE A 109 -23.34 10.70 -32.47
C ILE A 109 -23.96 9.32 -32.72
N HIS A 110 -24.87 9.19 -33.70
CA HIS A 110 -25.53 7.93 -34.03
C HIS A 110 -24.66 6.92 -34.79
N ASN A 111 -23.47 7.32 -35.25
CA ASN A 111 -22.52 6.42 -35.91
C ASN A 111 -21.41 6.04 -34.92
N ARG A 112 -21.07 4.74 -34.79
CA ARG A 112 -20.15 4.23 -33.75
C ARG A 112 -18.72 4.82 -33.83
N LYS A 113 -18.32 5.34 -35.01
CA LYS A 113 -17.06 6.08 -35.24
C LYS A 113 -17.22 7.61 -35.11
N GLY A 114 -18.45 8.11 -35.03
CA GLY A 114 -18.77 9.53 -35.04
C GLY A 114 -18.92 10.14 -33.65
N ALA A 115 -19.23 9.38 -32.61
CA ALA A 115 -19.22 9.88 -31.22
C ALA A 115 -17.82 10.37 -30.78
N GLU A 116 -16.77 9.60 -31.06
CA GLU A 116 -15.38 10.02 -30.80
C GLU A 116 -14.98 11.24 -31.64
N SER A 117 -15.40 11.28 -32.91
CA SER A 117 -15.15 12.43 -33.79
C SER A 117 -15.92 13.69 -33.36
N ALA A 118 -17.13 13.54 -32.82
CA ALA A 118 -17.94 14.62 -32.26
C ALA A 118 -17.30 15.19 -30.98
N ILE A 119 -16.79 14.32 -30.10
CA ILE A 119 -16.06 14.72 -28.89
C ILE A 119 -14.77 15.47 -29.26
N ILE A 120 -13.97 14.95 -30.19
CA ILE A 120 -12.75 15.62 -30.68
C ILE A 120 -13.10 16.98 -31.31
N HIS A 121 -14.18 17.05 -32.08
CA HIS A 121 -14.61 18.29 -32.73
C HIS A 121 -15.09 19.33 -31.72
N LEU A 122 -15.94 18.96 -30.75
CA LEU A 122 -16.40 19.83 -29.67
C LEU A 122 -15.22 20.32 -28.82
N THR A 123 -14.29 19.42 -28.52
CA THR A 123 -13.10 19.76 -27.75
C THR A 123 -12.23 20.78 -28.48
N LYS A 124 -11.96 20.55 -29.77
CA LYS A 124 -11.17 21.48 -30.59
C LYS A 124 -11.89 22.82 -30.79
N LYS A 125 -13.22 22.81 -30.92
CA LYS A 125 -14.06 24.01 -31.12
C LYS A 125 -14.12 24.89 -29.86
N HIS A 126 -14.15 24.27 -28.68
CA HIS A 126 -14.31 24.98 -27.40
C HIS A 126 -13.01 25.13 -26.60
N GLY A 127 -11.87 24.72 -27.18
CA GLY A 127 -10.56 24.80 -26.51
C GLY A 127 -10.52 24.00 -25.20
N LEU A 128 -11.30 22.91 -25.11
CA LEU A 128 -11.33 22.09 -23.91
C LEU A 128 -10.00 21.35 -23.79
N ASP A 129 -9.37 21.46 -22.64
CA ASP A 129 -8.21 20.64 -22.31
C ASP A 129 -8.65 19.19 -22.19
N LEU A 130 -8.33 18.34 -23.19
CA LEU A 130 -8.67 16.92 -23.17
C LEU A 130 -8.03 16.21 -21.99
N ASP A 131 -6.85 16.62 -21.56
CA ASP A 131 -6.18 16.01 -20.43
C ASP A 131 -6.88 16.42 -19.12
N GLY A 132 -7.35 17.67 -19.04
CA GLY A 132 -8.19 18.15 -17.95
C GLY A 132 -9.60 17.54 -17.92
N VAL A 133 -10.25 17.35 -19.08
CA VAL A 133 -11.55 16.67 -19.21
C VAL A 133 -11.40 15.17 -18.93
N ARG A 134 -10.32 14.53 -19.41
CA ARG A 134 -10.01 13.14 -19.09
C ARG A 134 -9.69 12.98 -17.62
N ALA A 135 -8.95 13.91 -16.99
CA ALA A 135 -8.69 13.93 -15.56
C ALA A 135 -9.95 14.16 -14.73
N LYS A 136 -10.86 15.04 -15.18
CA LYS A 136 -12.17 15.28 -14.53
C LYS A 136 -13.18 14.16 -14.76
N ALA A 137 -13.16 13.51 -15.92
CA ALA A 137 -13.95 12.32 -16.20
C ALA A 137 -13.41 11.10 -15.43
N LEU A 138 -12.07 11.02 -15.26
CA LEU A 138 -11.42 10.10 -14.33
C LEU A 138 -11.88 10.37 -12.88
N GLU A 139 -12.10 11.63 -12.52
CA GLU A 139 -12.51 12.06 -11.16
C GLU A 139 -14.02 11.96 -10.90
N ARG A 140 -14.88 12.04 -11.93
CA ARG A 140 -16.35 12.12 -11.75
C ARG A 140 -17.18 11.00 -12.36
N ASP A 141 -16.65 10.12 -13.22
CA ASP A 141 -17.49 9.15 -13.96
C ASP A 141 -16.84 7.77 -14.24
N LEU A 142 -15.81 7.39 -13.47
CA LEU A 142 -15.17 6.07 -13.64
C LEU A 142 -15.92 4.90 -13.02
N GLU A 143 -17.01 5.08 -12.28
CA GLU A 143 -17.64 3.94 -11.60
C GLU A 143 -18.20 2.89 -12.57
N HIS A 144 -18.85 3.35 -13.65
CA HIS A 144 -19.33 2.45 -14.70
C HIS A 144 -18.17 1.89 -15.54
N ILE A 145 -17.14 2.69 -15.81
CA ILE A 145 -15.98 2.23 -16.58
C ILE A 145 -15.18 1.20 -15.78
N ALA A 146 -14.91 1.43 -14.50
CA ALA A 146 -14.18 0.54 -13.58
C ALA A 146 -14.82 -0.85 -13.45
N THR A 147 -16.15 -0.92 -13.50
CA THR A 147 -16.87 -2.21 -13.52
C THR A 147 -16.87 -2.90 -14.89
N SER A 148 -16.43 -2.21 -15.93
CA SER A 148 -16.25 -2.71 -17.30
C SER A 148 -14.78 -2.87 -17.71
N LEU A 149 -13.83 -2.50 -16.83
CA LEU A 149 -12.40 -2.59 -17.11
C LEU A 149 -11.99 -4.06 -17.17
N SER A 150 -11.83 -4.56 -18.38
CA SER A 150 -11.24 -5.87 -18.60
C SER A 150 -9.75 -5.85 -18.23
N TYR A 151 -9.26 -6.96 -17.67
CA TYR A 151 -7.83 -7.14 -17.43
C TYR A 151 -6.98 -6.90 -18.67
N SER A 152 -7.47 -7.32 -19.85
CA SER A 152 -6.73 -7.11 -21.11
C SER A 152 -6.47 -5.63 -21.41
N MET A 153 -7.42 -4.75 -21.14
CA MET A 153 -7.23 -3.31 -21.30
C MET A 153 -6.23 -2.75 -20.30
N MET A 154 -6.36 -3.14 -19.02
CA MET A 154 -5.50 -2.60 -17.96
C MET A 154 -4.08 -3.15 -18.02
N ALA A 155 -3.89 -4.42 -18.37
CA ALA A 155 -2.59 -5.04 -18.57
C ALA A 155 -1.73 -4.27 -19.58
N GLN A 156 -2.31 -3.91 -20.73
CA GLN A 156 -1.60 -3.15 -21.76
C GLN A 156 -1.13 -1.78 -21.28
N ARG A 157 -1.90 -1.11 -20.41
CA ARG A 157 -1.54 0.22 -19.86
C ARG A 157 -0.30 0.18 -18.96
N VAL A 158 -0.03 -0.98 -18.37
CA VAL A 158 1.13 -1.22 -17.50
C VAL A 158 2.15 -2.16 -18.13
N HIS A 159 2.12 -2.26 -19.46
CA HIS A 159 3.08 -3.02 -20.27
C HIS A 159 3.12 -4.53 -19.98
N LEU A 160 1.99 -5.11 -19.56
CA LEU A 160 1.79 -6.55 -19.41
C LEU A 160 1.08 -7.15 -20.63
N ASP A 161 1.36 -8.42 -20.90
CA ASP A 161 0.63 -9.27 -21.83
C ASP A 161 -0.74 -9.67 -21.23
N PRO A 162 -1.86 -9.25 -21.85
CA PRO A 162 -3.21 -9.69 -21.48
C PRO A 162 -3.39 -11.21 -21.36
N HIS A 163 -2.65 -11.98 -22.16
CA HIS A 163 -2.79 -13.44 -22.24
C HIS A 163 -1.95 -14.19 -21.20
N ALA A 164 -0.92 -13.54 -20.64
CA ALA A 164 -0.08 -14.13 -19.61
C ALA A 164 -0.73 -14.14 -18.21
N MET A 165 -1.90 -13.49 -18.03
CA MET A 165 -2.66 -13.50 -16.78
C MET A 165 -1.82 -13.09 -15.55
N VAL A 166 -0.96 -12.07 -15.69
CA VAL A 166 -0.01 -11.55 -14.68
C VAL A 166 1.24 -12.43 -14.50
N GLY A 167 1.38 -13.53 -15.25
CA GLY A 167 2.55 -14.40 -15.21
C GLY A 167 3.82 -13.75 -15.73
N ASP A 168 3.69 -12.71 -16.55
CA ASP A 168 4.76 -11.90 -17.13
C ASP A 168 5.13 -10.67 -16.27
N ALA A 169 4.37 -10.38 -15.21
CA ALA A 169 4.65 -9.24 -14.35
C ALA A 169 6.00 -9.43 -13.62
N PRO A 170 6.89 -8.43 -13.64
CA PRO A 170 8.10 -8.43 -12.83
C PRO A 170 7.78 -8.70 -11.36
N THR A 171 8.72 -9.26 -10.62
CA THR A 171 8.50 -9.60 -9.20
C THR A 171 9.32 -8.72 -8.28
N PHE A 172 8.79 -8.45 -7.09
CA PHE A 172 9.55 -7.84 -6.00
C PHE A 172 9.43 -8.70 -4.74
N GLN A 173 10.47 -8.65 -3.91
CA GLN A 173 10.50 -9.44 -2.66
C GLN A 173 9.70 -8.73 -1.56
N VAL A 174 8.83 -9.51 -0.92
CA VAL A 174 8.17 -9.16 0.33
C VAL A 174 8.82 -9.99 1.41
N HIS A 175 9.32 -9.36 2.46
CA HIS A 175 9.99 -10.05 3.56
C HIS A 175 9.10 -10.11 4.78
N ARG A 176 9.45 -10.99 5.71
CA ARG A 176 8.88 -10.99 7.06
C ARG A 176 9.68 -10.03 7.93
N ALA A 177 9.22 -8.79 8.06
CA ALA A 177 9.76 -7.85 9.04
C ALA A 177 9.24 -8.25 10.43
N ARG A 178 10.12 -8.78 11.29
CA ARG A 178 9.74 -9.33 12.59
C ARG A 178 9.09 -8.25 13.45
N ILE A 179 7.91 -8.58 13.97
CA ILE A 179 7.21 -7.86 15.03
C ILE A 179 7.56 -8.55 16.37
N ARG A 180 7.82 -7.74 17.40
CA ARG A 180 8.10 -8.26 18.75
C ARG A 180 6.97 -9.15 19.23
N SER A 181 7.31 -10.18 19.97
CA SER A 181 6.35 -11.19 20.42
C SER A 181 5.25 -10.58 21.30
N GLN A 182 5.59 -9.56 22.10
CA GLN A 182 4.62 -8.83 22.91
C GLN A 182 3.64 -8.02 22.06
N GLU A 183 4.12 -7.27 21.07
CA GLU A 183 3.27 -6.47 20.17
C GLU A 183 2.38 -7.34 19.30
N PHE A 184 2.90 -8.46 18.80
CA PHE A 184 2.10 -9.40 18.03
C PHE A 184 0.96 -10.03 18.87
N ARG A 185 1.18 -10.25 20.18
CA ARG A 185 0.09 -10.71 21.07
C ARG A 185 -1.05 -9.69 21.16
N GLN A 186 -0.75 -8.40 21.13
CA GLN A 186 -1.78 -7.35 21.11
C GLN A 186 -2.58 -7.40 19.82
N ILE A 187 -1.91 -7.56 18.67
CA ILE A 187 -2.59 -7.76 17.38
C ILE A 187 -3.50 -9.00 17.40
N VAL A 188 -3.05 -10.12 18.00
CA VAL A 188 -3.88 -11.33 18.15
C VAL A 188 -5.11 -11.05 19.03
N GLN A 189 -4.96 -10.28 20.12
CA GLN A 189 -6.08 -9.88 20.97
C GLN A 189 -7.09 -9.00 20.22
N ASP A 190 -6.64 -8.10 19.36
CA ASP A 190 -7.53 -7.31 18.51
C ASP A 190 -8.34 -8.20 17.57
N PHE A 191 -7.71 -9.20 16.96
CA PHE A 191 -8.42 -10.19 16.14
C PHE A 191 -9.45 -10.98 16.93
N GLU A 192 -9.15 -11.33 18.18
CA GLU A 192 -10.10 -12.01 19.08
C GLU A 192 -11.29 -11.10 19.43
N ILE A 193 -11.03 -9.83 19.79
CA ILE A 193 -12.07 -8.84 20.08
C ILE A 193 -12.97 -8.62 18.87
N LEU A 194 -12.39 -8.39 17.69
CA LEU A 194 -13.16 -8.19 16.46
C LEU A 194 -13.86 -9.47 16.00
N GLY A 195 -13.26 -10.64 16.23
CA GLY A 195 -13.89 -11.93 15.98
C GLY A 195 -15.13 -12.15 16.85
N ASN A 196 -15.06 -11.77 18.13
CA ASN A 196 -16.21 -11.80 19.03
C ASN A 196 -17.30 -10.79 18.64
N GLN A 197 -16.92 -9.64 18.09
CA GLN A 197 -17.86 -8.58 17.70
C GLN A 197 -18.57 -8.85 16.36
N TYR A 198 -17.82 -9.30 15.35
CA TYR A 198 -18.30 -9.43 13.97
C TYR A 198 -18.47 -10.88 13.50
N GLY A 199 -18.03 -11.85 14.31
CA GLY A 199 -17.92 -13.24 13.90
C GLY A 199 -16.67 -13.51 13.04
N PRO A 200 -16.45 -14.76 12.63
CA PRO A 200 -15.36 -15.14 11.74
C PRO A 200 -15.53 -14.51 10.34
N PRO A 201 -14.44 -14.34 9.56
CA PRO A 201 -14.51 -13.74 8.22
C PRO A 201 -15.54 -14.36 7.26
N ALA A 202 -15.79 -15.67 7.40
CA ALA A 202 -16.77 -16.39 6.60
C ALA A 202 -18.21 -15.92 6.83
N ASP A 203 -18.51 -15.35 8.00
CA ASP A 203 -19.85 -14.91 8.39
C ASP A 203 -20.09 -13.43 8.03
N HIS A 204 -19.04 -12.73 7.57
CA HIS A 204 -19.17 -11.32 7.20
C HIS A 204 -19.95 -11.19 5.89
N LEU A 205 -21.16 -10.61 5.98
CA LEU A 205 -22.05 -10.40 4.83
C LEU A 205 -21.66 -9.19 3.97
N THR A 206 -20.72 -8.36 4.44
CA THR A 206 -20.31 -7.13 3.75
C THR A 206 -18.79 -6.98 3.74
N GLU A 207 -18.28 -6.38 2.67
CA GLU A 207 -16.86 -6.06 2.50
C GLU A 207 -16.39 -5.08 3.60
N ALA A 208 -17.27 -4.15 4.03
CA ALA A 208 -16.99 -3.24 5.15
C ALA A 208 -16.84 -3.95 6.50
N GLY A 209 -17.60 -5.02 6.76
CA GLY A 209 -17.41 -5.85 7.96
C GLY A 209 -16.04 -6.54 7.94
N ARG A 210 -15.68 -7.12 6.80
CA ARG A 210 -14.41 -7.83 6.63
C ARG A 210 -13.21 -6.89 6.64
N SER A 211 -13.27 -5.83 5.84
CA SER A 211 -12.99 -4.45 6.24
C SER A 211 -12.32 -4.25 7.60
N ARG A 212 -13.20 -4.02 8.57
CA ARG A 212 -12.91 -3.73 9.96
C ARG A 212 -12.18 -4.88 10.65
N TYR A 213 -12.55 -6.14 10.38
CA TYR A 213 -11.87 -7.28 10.97
C TYR A 213 -10.37 -7.34 10.60
N ILE A 214 -10.02 -7.13 9.32
CA ILE A 214 -8.61 -7.14 8.89
C ILE A 214 -7.87 -5.91 9.44
N SER A 215 -8.57 -4.82 9.78
CA SER A 215 -7.91 -3.63 10.35
C SER A 215 -7.11 -3.95 11.63
N ALA A 216 -7.45 -5.00 12.39
CA ALA A 216 -6.64 -5.48 13.51
C ALA A 216 -5.18 -5.75 13.13
N ALA A 217 -4.91 -6.23 11.92
CA ALA A 217 -3.54 -6.48 11.46
C ALA A 217 -2.73 -5.20 11.23
N PHE A 218 -3.39 -4.05 11.04
CA PHE A 218 -2.74 -2.79 10.70
C PHE A 218 -2.75 -1.78 11.85
N ASN A 219 -3.80 -1.72 12.67
CA ASN A 219 -4.03 -0.64 13.64
C ASN A 219 -2.82 -0.40 14.56
N HIS A 220 -2.33 -1.46 15.21
CA HIS A 220 -1.14 -1.36 16.05
C HIS A 220 0.12 -1.01 15.23
N ILE A 221 0.32 -1.64 14.09
CA ILE A 221 1.52 -1.44 13.27
C ILE A 221 1.62 0.01 12.78
N VAL A 222 0.49 0.57 12.32
CA VAL A 222 0.39 1.96 11.85
C VAL A 222 0.67 2.94 12.99
N SER A 223 0.21 2.64 14.21
CA SER A 223 0.45 3.51 15.36
C SER A 223 1.93 3.72 15.67
N TRP A 224 2.80 2.75 15.33
CA TRP A 224 4.25 2.86 15.52
C TRP A 224 4.91 3.92 14.64
N PHE A 225 4.21 4.42 13.61
CA PHE A 225 4.72 5.47 12.73
C PHE A 225 4.33 6.88 13.20
N HIS A 226 3.70 7.04 14.37
CA HIS A 226 3.36 8.35 14.96
C HIS A 226 2.64 9.29 13.98
N LEU A 227 1.65 8.77 13.26
CA LEU A 227 0.87 9.47 12.22
C LEU A 227 1.70 9.92 10.99
N MET A 228 2.99 9.60 10.90
CA MET A 228 3.76 9.78 9.66
C MET A 228 3.22 8.88 8.55
N ILE A 229 2.74 7.70 8.93
CA ILE A 229 1.79 6.91 8.15
C ILE A 229 0.45 6.94 8.88
N TYR A 230 -0.61 7.24 8.14
CA TYR A 230 -1.98 7.14 8.63
C TYR A 230 -2.86 6.47 7.58
N ASN A 231 -3.87 5.77 8.06
CA ASN A 231 -4.91 5.20 7.21
C ASN A 231 -6.02 6.22 7.02
N ARG A 232 -6.34 6.55 5.78
CA ARG A 232 -7.53 7.31 5.42
C ARG A 232 -8.53 6.32 4.80
N PRO A 233 -9.48 5.79 5.60
CA PRO A 233 -10.55 4.99 5.04
C PRO A 233 -11.41 5.92 4.20
N GLU A 234 -11.57 5.62 2.92
CA GLU A 234 -12.56 6.31 2.08
C GLU A 234 -13.69 5.32 1.81
N ASN A 235 -14.90 5.74 2.17
CA ASN A 235 -16.10 5.10 1.67
C ASN A 235 -16.14 5.28 0.15
N PHE A 236 -16.79 4.35 -0.53
CA PHE A 236 -17.19 4.59 -1.91
C PHE A 236 -17.86 5.97 -2.02
N VAL A 237 -17.64 6.67 -3.14
CA VAL A 237 -18.63 7.63 -3.61
C VAL A 237 -19.95 6.86 -3.67
N GLU A 238 -21.05 7.41 -3.16
CA GLU A 238 -22.34 6.72 -3.17
C GLU A 238 -22.69 6.31 -4.61
N SER A 239 -22.39 5.07 -4.99
CA SER A 239 -22.92 4.52 -6.23
C SER A 239 -24.41 4.33 -5.99
N ASP A 240 -25.26 4.73 -6.94
CA ASP A 240 -26.71 4.49 -6.90
C ASP A 240 -27.08 3.00 -6.76
N SER A 241 -26.10 2.09 -6.80
CA SER A 241 -26.27 0.69 -6.45
C SER A 241 -26.07 0.47 -4.94
N PRO A 242 -27.12 0.12 -4.17
CA PRO A 242 -27.05 -0.10 -2.71
C PRO A 242 -26.23 -1.35 -2.29
N LYS A 243 -25.44 -1.92 -3.20
CA LYS A 243 -24.71 -3.19 -3.03
C LYS A 243 -23.19 -3.06 -3.07
N LYS A 244 -22.62 -1.85 -3.23
CA LYS A 244 -21.17 -1.65 -3.43
C LYS A 244 -20.51 -0.72 -2.41
N ASN A 245 -20.77 -0.96 -1.13
CA ASN A 245 -20.08 -0.21 -0.06
C ASN A 245 -18.81 -0.93 0.37
N GLY A 246 -17.86 -1.10 -0.56
CA GLY A 246 -16.50 -1.54 -0.25
C GLY A 246 -15.73 -0.44 0.48
N LEU A 247 -14.95 -0.80 1.49
CA LEU A 247 -14.06 0.14 2.19
C LEU A 247 -12.66 0.06 1.57
N ARG A 248 -12.08 1.22 1.25
CA ARG A 248 -10.70 1.32 0.75
C ARG A 248 -9.83 1.93 1.84
N ASN A 249 -8.71 1.29 2.12
CA ASN A 249 -7.75 1.80 3.10
C ASN A 249 -6.55 2.37 2.35
N TYR A 250 -6.44 3.70 2.37
CA TYR A 250 -5.33 4.43 1.79
C TYR A 250 -4.34 4.76 2.90
N PHE A 251 -3.17 4.14 2.88
CA PHE A 251 -2.10 4.53 3.77
C PHE A 251 -1.31 5.65 3.11
N LYS A 252 -1.38 6.83 3.72
CA LYS A 252 -0.68 8.02 3.26
C LYS A 252 0.55 8.24 4.12
N CYS A 253 1.65 8.58 3.47
CA CYS A 253 2.91 8.95 4.06
C CYS A 253 3.31 10.33 3.52
N PHE A 254 3.51 11.29 4.42
CA PHE A 254 3.81 12.69 4.07
C PHE A 254 2.78 13.36 3.12
N GLY A 255 1.54 12.86 3.08
CA GLY A 255 0.47 13.34 2.20
C GLY A 255 0.29 12.53 0.91
N GLY A 256 1.32 11.83 0.46
CA GLY A 256 1.24 10.91 -0.68
C GLY A 256 0.74 9.53 -0.29
N CYS A 257 -0.08 8.88 -1.12
CA CYS A 257 -0.47 7.48 -0.94
C CYS A 257 0.72 6.57 -1.25
N THR A 258 1.10 5.70 -0.31
CA THR A 258 2.20 4.74 -0.48
C THR A 258 1.71 3.29 -0.46
N ILE A 259 0.59 3.01 0.21
CA ILE A 259 -0.05 1.70 0.18
C ILE A 259 -1.56 1.89 -0.02
N LEU A 260 -2.11 1.10 -0.93
CA LEU A 260 -3.53 0.93 -1.15
C LEU A 260 -3.91 -0.50 -0.80
N VAL A 261 -4.77 -0.66 0.20
CA VAL A 261 -5.45 -1.95 0.42
C VAL A 261 -6.80 -1.84 -0.27
N LEU A 262 -6.87 -2.50 -1.43
CA LEU A 262 -8.06 -2.48 -2.26
C LEU A 262 -9.03 -3.54 -1.77
N ASP A 263 -10.23 -3.08 -1.43
CA ASP A 263 -11.50 -3.80 -1.41
C ASP A 263 -11.41 -5.24 -0.89
N ILE A 264 -11.74 -5.42 0.40
CA ILE A 264 -11.73 -6.73 1.04
C ILE A 264 -12.92 -7.53 0.50
N ARG A 265 -12.69 -8.20 -0.63
CA ARG A 265 -13.72 -8.92 -1.37
C ARG A 265 -14.26 -10.08 -0.55
N LEU A 266 -15.54 -10.40 -0.73
CA LEU A 266 -16.10 -11.60 -0.09
C LEU A 266 -15.49 -12.89 -0.65
N ASN A 267 -15.08 -12.86 -1.93
CA ASN A 267 -14.37 -13.94 -2.60
C ASN A 267 -13.53 -13.36 -3.76
N LEU A 268 -12.21 -13.57 -3.75
CA LEU A 268 -11.35 -13.14 -4.86
C LEU A 268 -11.58 -13.95 -6.15
N GLY A 269 -12.23 -15.11 -6.05
CA GLY A 269 -12.47 -16.01 -7.16
C GLY A 269 -11.18 -16.59 -7.76
N ILE A 270 -11.33 -17.28 -8.88
CA ILE A 270 -10.23 -17.80 -9.71
C ILE A 270 -10.46 -17.39 -11.16
N GLY A 271 -9.40 -17.44 -11.98
CA GLY A 271 -9.48 -17.12 -13.40
C GLY A 271 -9.95 -15.68 -13.65
N ARG A 272 -11.08 -15.53 -14.34
CA ARG A 272 -11.57 -14.23 -14.85
C ARG A 272 -11.94 -13.25 -13.73
N ASP A 273 -12.58 -13.70 -12.66
CA ASP A 273 -13.01 -12.80 -11.57
C ASP A 273 -11.81 -12.18 -10.86
N ARG A 274 -10.80 -13.00 -10.55
CA ARG A 274 -9.53 -12.54 -10.01
C ARG A 274 -8.86 -11.50 -10.92
N LEU A 275 -8.86 -11.75 -12.24
CA LEU A 275 -8.27 -10.82 -13.21
C LEU A 275 -9.03 -9.48 -13.26
N ASN A 276 -10.36 -9.48 -13.12
CA ASN A 276 -11.13 -8.24 -13.04
C ASN A 276 -10.74 -7.42 -11.80
N TYR A 277 -10.52 -8.06 -10.65
CA TYR A 277 -10.05 -7.36 -9.46
C TYR A 277 -8.62 -6.81 -9.61
N ILE A 278 -7.75 -7.52 -10.33
CA ILE A 278 -6.41 -7.00 -10.66
C ILE A 278 -6.51 -5.81 -11.61
N ALA A 279 -7.41 -5.85 -12.60
CA ALA A 279 -7.67 -4.73 -13.49
C ALA A 279 -8.13 -3.49 -12.71
N GLN A 280 -9.05 -3.67 -11.76
CA GLN A 280 -9.49 -2.62 -10.85
C GLN A 280 -8.32 -2.10 -10.00
N LEU A 281 -7.51 -2.98 -9.42
CA LEU A 281 -6.35 -2.58 -8.63
C LEU A 281 -5.38 -1.72 -9.44
N ILE A 282 -5.08 -2.09 -10.70
CA ILE A 282 -4.22 -1.29 -11.58
C ILE A 282 -4.79 0.12 -11.77
N ALA A 283 -6.10 0.22 -12.07
CA ALA A 283 -6.76 1.50 -12.31
C ALA A 283 -6.69 2.42 -11.07
N GLU A 284 -6.86 1.82 -9.89
CA GLU A 284 -6.85 2.54 -8.61
C GLU A 284 -5.44 2.97 -8.22
N LEU A 285 -4.43 2.12 -8.45
CA LEU A 285 -3.02 2.50 -8.26
C LEU A 285 -2.61 3.63 -9.21
N GLU A 286 -3.07 3.61 -10.46
CA GLU A 286 -2.83 4.69 -11.43
C GLU A 286 -3.50 5.99 -10.97
N SER A 287 -4.75 5.93 -10.47
CA SER A 287 -5.45 7.08 -9.90
C SER A 287 -4.73 7.67 -8.68
N CYS A 288 -4.28 6.81 -7.75
CA CYS A 288 -3.47 7.22 -6.61
C CYS A 288 -2.17 7.88 -7.06
N ASN A 289 -1.51 7.36 -8.09
CA ASN A 289 -0.29 7.95 -8.63
C ASN A 289 -0.54 9.34 -9.22
N LEU A 290 -1.62 9.52 -10.00
CA LEU A 290 -1.99 10.83 -10.51
C LEU A 290 -2.29 11.83 -9.38
N SER A 291 -2.95 11.38 -8.30
CA SER A 291 -3.18 12.20 -7.11
C SER A 291 -1.88 12.58 -6.39
N ASN A 292 -0.93 11.64 -6.29
CA ASN A 292 0.40 11.89 -5.76
C ASN A 292 1.16 12.92 -6.61
N GLU A 293 1.17 12.75 -7.94
CA GLU A 293 1.85 13.65 -8.87
C GLU A 293 1.32 15.08 -8.78
N LYS A 294 0.00 15.26 -8.70
CA LYS A 294 -0.65 16.57 -8.48
C LYS A 294 -0.17 17.25 -7.19
N GLN A 295 0.24 16.47 -6.18
CA GLN A 295 0.76 16.96 -4.91
C GLN A 295 2.29 17.10 -4.89
N GLY A 296 2.96 16.80 -6.00
CA GLY A 296 4.43 16.80 -6.11
C GLY A 296 5.09 15.57 -5.47
N PHE A 297 4.37 14.44 -5.38
CA PHE A 297 4.89 13.16 -4.92
C PHE A 297 5.00 12.18 -6.08
N SER A 298 6.15 11.51 -6.18
CA SER A 298 6.38 10.43 -7.14
C SER A 298 7.02 9.27 -6.41
N VAL A 299 6.22 8.27 -6.05
CA VAL A 299 6.61 7.09 -5.28
C VAL A 299 5.91 5.85 -5.82
N PRO A 300 6.56 4.68 -5.81
CA PRO A 300 5.86 3.43 -6.05
C PRO A 300 4.75 3.23 -5.02
N ILE A 301 3.58 2.81 -5.48
CA ILE A 301 2.41 2.55 -4.64
C ILE A 301 2.22 1.04 -4.54
N VAL A 302 2.21 0.53 -3.31
CA VAL A 302 1.96 -0.89 -3.05
C VAL A 302 0.45 -1.14 -3.03
N GLY A 303 -0.01 -2.09 -3.82
CA GLY A 303 -1.37 -2.60 -3.80
C GLY A 303 -1.46 -3.89 -3.00
N ILE A 304 -2.46 -4.02 -2.13
CA ILE A 304 -2.81 -5.28 -1.46
C ILE A 304 -4.21 -5.68 -1.91
N LEU A 305 -4.32 -6.85 -2.52
CA LEU A 305 -5.58 -7.47 -2.90
C LEU A 305 -5.88 -8.62 -1.93
N CYS A 306 -7.03 -8.60 -1.27
CA CYS A 306 -7.37 -9.65 -0.30
C CYS A 306 -8.87 -9.92 -0.17
N ASP A 307 -9.22 -11.12 0.29
CA ASP A 307 -10.58 -11.49 0.71
C ASP A 307 -10.67 -11.78 2.22
N GLY A 308 -9.66 -11.41 2.99
CA GLY A 308 -9.55 -11.73 4.42
C GLY A 308 -9.12 -13.13 4.79
N SER A 309 -9.02 -14.02 3.81
CA SER A 309 -8.36 -15.31 3.97
C SER A 309 -7.11 -15.42 3.11
N SER A 310 -7.02 -14.67 2.02
CA SER A 310 -5.91 -14.68 1.09
C SER A 310 -5.45 -13.27 0.74
N PHE A 311 -4.14 -13.10 0.59
CA PHE A 311 -3.50 -11.79 0.40
C PHE A 311 -2.46 -11.88 -0.73
N GLU A 312 -2.58 -10.98 -1.70
CA GLU A 312 -1.64 -10.82 -2.80
C GLU A 312 -1.11 -9.38 -2.82
N TYR A 313 0.18 -9.25 -3.12
CA TYR A 313 0.89 -7.98 -3.11
C TYR A 313 1.24 -7.56 -4.53
N PHE A 314 1.11 -6.27 -4.80
CA PHE A 314 1.46 -5.65 -6.06
C PHE A 314 2.17 -4.32 -5.81
N SER A 315 2.90 -3.83 -6.79
CA SER A 315 3.52 -2.51 -6.74
C SER A 315 3.41 -1.87 -8.11
N TYR A 316 2.95 -0.63 -8.13
CA TYR A 316 2.87 0.20 -9.32
C TYR A 316 3.85 1.37 -9.19
N ASP A 317 4.75 1.52 -10.16
CA ASP A 317 5.60 2.69 -10.29
C ASP A 317 5.08 3.57 -11.42
N GLY A 318 4.53 4.74 -11.08
CA GLY A 318 3.96 5.67 -12.05
C GLY A 318 4.98 6.25 -13.03
N TYR A 319 6.25 6.33 -12.65
CA TYR A 319 7.30 6.85 -13.52
C TYR A 319 7.58 5.91 -14.69
N SER A 320 7.80 4.63 -14.38
CA SER A 320 8.02 3.59 -15.40
C SER A 320 6.73 2.98 -15.95
N LYS A 321 5.58 3.33 -15.36
CA LYS A 321 4.27 2.67 -15.54
C LYS A 321 4.37 1.15 -15.36
N SER A 322 5.29 0.69 -14.53
CA SER A 322 5.51 -0.75 -14.32
C SER A 322 4.60 -1.28 -13.22
N PHE A 323 4.02 -2.45 -13.47
CA PHE A 323 3.23 -3.19 -12.50
C PHE A 323 3.95 -4.49 -12.16
N SER A 324 4.21 -4.71 -10.87
CA SER A 324 4.98 -5.84 -10.38
C SER A 324 4.24 -6.61 -9.29
N ARG A 325 4.52 -7.91 -9.21
CA ARG A 325 3.93 -8.83 -8.24
C ARG A 325 4.87 -9.05 -7.05
N GLY A 326 4.34 -8.94 -5.84
CA GLY A 326 5.09 -9.22 -4.63
C GLY A 326 5.11 -10.71 -4.31
N LEU A 327 6.29 -11.22 -3.96
CA LEU A 327 6.49 -12.59 -3.53
C LEU A 327 7.00 -12.61 -2.09
N LEU A 328 6.27 -13.25 -1.17
CA LEU A 328 6.73 -13.44 0.20
C LEU A 328 7.88 -14.45 0.21
N VAL A 329 9.07 -14.00 0.57
CA VAL A 329 10.26 -14.85 0.66
C VAL A 329 10.58 -15.17 2.12
N ALA A 330 10.98 -16.41 2.39
CA ALA A 330 11.38 -16.82 3.73
C ALA A 330 12.77 -16.28 4.12
N LYS A 331 13.69 -16.21 3.14
CA LYS A 331 15.05 -15.68 3.30
C LYS A 331 15.43 -14.82 2.11
N SER A 332 16.31 -13.84 2.32
CA SER A 332 16.86 -12.97 1.28
C SER A 332 17.88 -13.67 0.36
N THR A 333 18.21 -14.93 0.65
CA THR A 333 19.12 -15.74 -0.16
C THR A 333 18.45 -16.23 -1.46
N PRO A 334 19.15 -16.20 -2.60
CA PRO A 334 18.66 -16.79 -3.85
C PRO A 334 18.20 -18.24 -3.67
N GLY A 335 17.08 -18.61 -4.28
CA GLY A 335 16.51 -19.96 -4.17
C GLY A 335 15.60 -20.20 -2.95
N SER A 336 15.37 -19.19 -2.10
CA SER A 336 14.37 -19.29 -1.04
C SER A 336 12.97 -19.54 -1.62
N THR A 337 12.14 -20.30 -0.89
CA THR A 337 10.75 -20.51 -1.28
C THR A 337 10.02 -19.17 -1.28
N ALA A 338 9.37 -18.89 -2.40
CA ALA A 338 8.66 -17.64 -2.64
C ALA A 338 7.16 -17.95 -2.79
N ILE A 339 6.34 -17.29 -1.98
CA ILE A 339 4.89 -17.50 -1.96
C ILE A 339 4.22 -16.27 -2.54
N ALA A 340 3.49 -16.46 -3.63
CA ALA A 340 2.81 -15.36 -4.32
C ALA A 340 1.49 -14.92 -3.66
N ARG A 341 0.96 -15.74 -2.74
CA ARG A 341 -0.29 -15.51 -2.02
C ARG A 341 -0.19 -16.02 -0.59
N VAL A 342 -0.29 -15.13 0.38
CA VAL A 342 -0.35 -15.50 1.81
C VAL A 342 -1.78 -15.93 2.12
N THR A 343 -1.95 -17.05 2.83
CA THR A 343 -3.28 -17.56 3.19
C THR A 343 -3.39 -17.77 4.69
N LEU A 344 -4.56 -17.42 5.24
CA LEU A 344 -4.98 -17.75 6.58
C LEU A 344 -5.91 -18.96 6.49
N PRO A 345 -5.73 -19.98 7.35
CA PRO A 345 -6.67 -21.08 7.38
C PRO A 345 -8.03 -20.58 7.90
N PRO A 346 -9.14 -21.22 7.51
CA PRO A 346 -10.46 -20.87 8.04
C PRO A 346 -10.46 -20.99 9.55
N ILE A 347 -10.83 -19.93 10.26
CA ILE A 347 -10.81 -19.91 11.74
C ILE A 347 -11.74 -20.96 12.36
N THR A 348 -12.77 -21.40 11.63
CA THR A 348 -13.68 -22.47 12.05
C THR A 348 -13.08 -23.88 11.92
N GLN A 349 -11.99 -24.04 11.16
CA GLN A 349 -11.34 -25.33 10.88
C GLN A 349 -9.95 -25.43 11.49
N ALA A 350 -9.22 -24.33 11.59
CA ALA A 350 -7.90 -24.31 12.20
C ALA A 350 -7.99 -24.29 13.73
N THR A 351 -7.03 -24.97 14.36
CA THR A 351 -6.74 -24.71 15.77
C THR A 351 -6.27 -23.27 15.94
N GLY A 352 -6.51 -22.67 17.12
CA GLY A 352 -6.01 -21.32 17.41
C GLY A 352 -4.49 -21.19 17.19
N VAL A 353 -3.72 -22.26 17.44
CA VAL A 353 -2.27 -22.29 17.20
C VAL A 353 -1.93 -22.21 15.71
N GLU A 354 -2.63 -22.94 14.85
CA GLU A 354 -2.42 -22.89 13.39
C GLU A 354 -2.78 -21.52 12.82
N TYR A 355 -3.91 -20.95 13.25
CA TYR A 355 -4.33 -19.62 12.82
C TYR A 355 -3.30 -18.56 13.25
N ILE A 356 -2.86 -18.56 14.51
CA ILE A 356 -1.84 -17.64 15.02
C ILE A 356 -0.51 -17.80 14.27
N ARG A 357 -0.12 -19.04 13.95
CA ARG A 357 1.10 -19.34 13.17
C ARG A 357 1.02 -18.78 11.74
N ALA A 358 -0.14 -18.82 11.11
CA ALA A 358 -0.37 -18.25 9.78
C ALA A 358 -0.53 -16.71 9.80
N LEU A 359 -1.13 -16.18 10.86
CA LEU A 359 -1.34 -14.74 11.05
C LEU A 359 -0.03 -13.97 11.20
N ARG A 360 0.96 -14.56 11.87
CA ARG A 360 2.23 -13.90 12.12
C ARG A 360 2.97 -13.48 10.84
N PRO A 361 3.25 -14.37 9.87
CA PRO A 361 3.83 -13.97 8.59
C PRO A 361 3.05 -12.87 7.87
N LEU A 362 1.71 -12.88 7.97
CA LEU A 362 0.87 -11.85 7.38
C LEU A 362 1.14 -10.48 8.01
N CYS A 363 1.04 -10.37 9.34
CA CYS A 363 1.31 -9.11 10.05
C CYS A 363 2.75 -8.62 9.83
N GLU A 364 3.74 -9.53 9.86
CA GLU A 364 5.14 -9.21 9.59
C GLU A 364 5.37 -8.72 8.16
N SER A 365 4.60 -9.24 7.19
CA SER A 365 4.64 -8.73 5.80
C SER A 365 3.96 -7.36 5.66
N PHE A 366 2.88 -7.08 6.38
CA PHE A 366 2.29 -5.74 6.42
C PHE A 366 3.22 -4.71 7.05
N TYR A 367 3.91 -5.08 8.14
CA TYR A 367 4.93 -4.22 8.73
C TYR A 367 6.05 -3.91 7.74
N PHE A 368 6.52 -4.92 7.00
CA PHE A 368 7.52 -4.72 5.94
C PHE A 368 7.02 -3.74 4.85
N LEU A 369 5.78 -3.88 4.39
CA LEU A 369 5.21 -2.99 3.37
C LEU A 369 5.03 -1.56 3.90
N LEU A 370 4.62 -1.38 5.16
CA LEU A 370 4.55 -0.08 5.82
C LEU A 370 5.92 0.59 5.94
N LEU A 371 6.97 -0.15 6.33
CA LEU A 371 8.35 0.34 6.32
C LEU A 371 8.80 0.73 4.89
N LYS A 372 8.46 -0.07 3.88
CA LYS A 372 8.75 0.24 2.47
C LYS A 372 8.05 1.53 2.02
N GLY A 373 6.78 1.69 2.37
CA GLY A 373 6.02 2.92 2.09
C GLY A 373 6.56 4.13 2.85
N PHE A 374 7.00 3.96 4.10
CA PHE A 374 7.62 5.01 4.89
C PHE A 374 8.90 5.53 4.24
N LEU A 375 9.79 4.61 3.82
CA LEU A 375 11.03 4.92 3.11
C LEU A 375 10.78 5.68 1.81
N ALA A 376 9.87 5.19 0.97
CA ALA A 376 9.52 5.87 -0.28
C ALA A 376 8.97 7.29 -0.01
N GLY A 377 8.17 7.46 1.05
CA GLY A 377 7.67 8.75 1.50
C GLY A 377 8.80 9.71 1.91
N LEU A 378 9.75 9.24 2.72
CA LEU A 378 10.93 10.01 3.12
C LEU A 378 11.77 10.44 1.90
N GLU A 379 12.05 9.52 0.97
CA GLU A 379 12.81 9.79 -0.25
C GLU A 379 12.12 10.83 -1.15
N ALA A 380 10.79 10.73 -1.32
CA ALA A 380 10.04 11.72 -2.08
C ALA A 380 10.02 13.09 -1.38
N TYR A 381 9.91 13.10 -0.05
CA TYR A 381 9.94 14.35 0.70
C TYR A 381 11.32 15.01 0.65
N ILE A 382 12.42 14.25 0.71
CA ILE A 382 13.79 14.76 0.52
C ILE A 382 13.95 15.39 -0.87
N ARG A 383 13.51 14.69 -1.93
CA ARG A 383 13.54 15.24 -3.29
C ARG A 383 12.76 16.54 -3.38
N ARG A 384 11.55 16.57 -2.83
CA ARG A 384 10.73 17.78 -2.75
C ARG A 384 11.42 18.89 -1.97
N ALA A 385 12.04 18.60 -0.83
CA ALA A 385 12.75 19.60 -0.05
C ALA A 385 13.92 20.21 -0.84
N ARG A 386 14.64 19.42 -1.65
CA ARG A 386 15.69 19.90 -2.56
C ARG A 386 15.13 20.78 -3.67
N ASP A 387 14.04 20.35 -4.31
CA ASP A 387 13.45 21.05 -5.46
C ASP A 387 12.81 22.40 -5.05
N TYR A 388 12.15 22.46 -3.90
CA TYR A 388 11.41 23.65 -3.44
C TYR A 388 12.19 24.51 -2.43
N GLY A 389 13.10 23.91 -1.64
CA GLY A 389 13.88 24.61 -0.61
C GLY A 389 14.88 25.62 -1.18
N ALA A 390 15.26 25.48 -2.46
CA ALA A 390 16.12 26.44 -3.15
C ALA A 390 15.40 27.74 -3.57
N GLY A 391 14.07 27.77 -3.62
CA GLY A 391 13.30 28.89 -4.20
C GLY A 391 12.23 29.51 -3.30
N ASP A 392 11.67 28.76 -2.35
CA ASP A 392 10.50 29.18 -1.57
C ASP A 392 10.86 29.27 -0.08
N GLY A 393 11.51 30.37 0.32
CA GLY A 393 11.94 30.66 1.69
C GLY A 393 10.82 30.74 2.75
N THR A 394 9.58 30.39 2.39
CA THR A 394 8.40 30.44 3.25
C THR A 394 8.12 29.13 3.99
N ARG A 395 8.65 27.99 3.52
CA ARG A 395 8.35 26.68 4.10
C ARG A 395 9.56 26.14 4.87
N ASN A 396 9.41 26.06 6.20
CA ASN A 396 10.38 25.42 7.07
C ASN A 396 10.32 23.89 6.89
N TYR A 397 11.07 23.39 5.91
CA TYR A 397 11.19 21.96 5.60
C TYR A 397 12.16 21.23 6.55
N GLY A 398 12.91 21.93 7.41
CA GLY A 398 14.04 21.36 8.14
C GLY A 398 15.31 21.28 7.29
N SER A 399 16.44 20.86 7.89
CA SER A 399 17.66 20.68 7.12
C SER A 399 17.60 19.37 6.33
N GLU A 400 18.21 19.36 5.15
CA GLU A 400 18.35 18.15 4.33
C GLU A 400 18.99 17.00 5.10
N SER A 401 20.01 17.32 5.92
CA SER A 401 20.70 16.36 6.78
C SER A 401 19.81 15.69 7.84
N GLU A 402 18.79 16.37 8.36
CA GLU A 402 17.82 15.79 9.30
C GLU A 402 16.98 14.70 8.60
N TRP A 403 16.51 14.98 7.38
CA TRP A 403 15.76 14.00 6.60
C TRP A 403 16.61 12.82 6.16
N GLU A 404 17.85 13.05 5.73
CA GLU A 404 18.78 11.99 5.37
C GLU A 404 19.11 11.09 6.57
N LEU A 405 19.26 11.68 7.77
CA LEU A 405 19.42 10.92 9.01
C LEU A 405 18.18 10.08 9.33
N ALA A 406 16.98 10.66 9.19
CA ALA A 406 15.72 9.92 9.36
C ALA A 406 15.63 8.75 8.37
N LEU A 407 15.97 8.97 7.10
CA LEU A 407 15.98 7.93 6.07
C LEU A 407 16.98 6.82 6.38
N ALA A 408 18.22 7.16 6.74
CA ALA A 408 19.24 6.18 7.09
C ALA A 408 18.79 5.27 8.24
N LYS A 409 18.23 5.85 9.31
CA LYS A 409 17.69 5.11 10.44
C LYS A 409 16.51 4.21 10.07
N ALA A 410 15.60 4.67 9.22
CA ALA A 410 14.49 3.86 8.72
C ALA A 410 14.99 2.67 7.87
N VAL A 411 16.04 2.86 7.07
CA VAL A 411 16.67 1.77 6.29
C VAL A 411 17.25 0.73 7.24
N PHE A 412 17.96 1.15 8.29
CA PHE A 412 18.47 0.23 9.30
C PHE A 412 17.34 -0.49 10.04
N ALA A 413 16.28 0.21 10.45
CA ALA A 413 15.11 -0.39 11.09
C ALA A 413 14.50 -1.51 10.22
N ARG A 414 14.28 -1.23 8.92
CA ARG A 414 13.79 -2.23 7.97
C ARG A 414 14.73 -3.43 7.87
N ASN A 415 16.02 -3.20 7.59
CA ASN A 415 16.97 -4.30 7.40
C ASN A 415 17.06 -5.18 8.66
N LYS A 416 17.09 -4.55 9.84
CA LYS A 416 17.15 -5.22 11.12
C LYS A 416 15.88 -6.05 11.42
N SER A 417 14.71 -5.52 11.06
CA SER A 417 13.45 -6.26 11.19
C SER A 417 13.38 -7.48 10.27
N VAL A 418 13.96 -7.40 9.07
CA VAL A 418 14.06 -8.54 8.14
C VAL A 418 15.06 -9.57 8.66
N GLU A 419 16.24 -9.15 9.13
CA GLU A 419 17.23 -10.03 9.76
C GLU A 419 16.62 -10.78 10.97
N ALA A 420 15.82 -10.09 11.77
CA ALA A 420 15.08 -10.68 12.87
C ALA A 420 14.08 -11.75 12.39
N GLY A 421 13.41 -11.53 11.26
CA GLY A 421 12.47 -12.48 10.67
C GLY A 421 13.16 -13.75 10.20
N GLU A 422 14.30 -13.59 9.51
CA GLU A 422 15.13 -14.71 9.06
C GLU A 422 15.70 -15.51 10.23
N THR A 423 16.24 -14.81 11.24
CA THR A 423 16.75 -15.42 12.48
C THR A 423 15.67 -16.21 13.21
N ALA A 424 14.42 -15.74 13.21
CA ALA A 424 13.30 -16.46 13.80
C ALA A 424 12.94 -17.74 13.04
N ILE A 425 13.03 -17.71 11.70
CA ILE A 425 12.82 -18.89 10.84
C ILE A 425 13.89 -19.97 11.09
N GLU A 426 15.11 -19.55 11.43
CA GLU A 426 16.20 -20.44 11.82
C GLU A 426 16.07 -21.03 13.23
N GLY A 427 15.00 -20.66 13.96
CA GLY A 427 14.71 -21.17 15.30
C GLY A 427 15.39 -20.40 16.43
N ASN A 428 16.17 -19.36 16.15
CA ASN A 428 16.81 -18.54 17.18
C ASN A 428 15.89 -17.40 17.64
N VAL A 429 14.83 -17.77 18.36
CA VAL A 429 13.77 -16.84 18.77
C VAL A 429 14.28 -15.71 19.68
N GLN A 430 15.22 -16.00 20.59
CA GLN A 430 15.75 -14.99 21.51
C GLN A 430 16.55 -13.90 20.77
N LYS A 431 17.44 -14.30 19.84
CA LYS A 431 18.18 -13.36 19.01
C LYS A 431 17.23 -12.56 18.11
N ALA A 432 16.25 -13.22 17.51
CA ALA A 432 15.24 -12.56 16.69
C ALA A 432 14.46 -11.48 17.46
N GLU A 433 14.09 -11.76 18.72
CA GLU A 433 13.39 -10.79 19.56
C GLU A 433 14.27 -9.57 19.89
N LYS A 434 15.56 -9.79 20.19
CA LYS A 434 16.51 -8.69 20.41
C LYS A 434 16.69 -7.84 19.15
N LEU A 435 16.82 -8.47 17.99
CA LEU A 435 16.92 -7.74 16.71
C LEU A 435 15.65 -6.95 16.41
N ALA A 436 14.46 -7.50 16.71
CA ALA A 436 13.19 -6.79 16.56
C ALA A 436 13.08 -5.57 17.49
N GLU A 437 13.61 -5.66 18.72
CA GLU A 437 13.72 -4.51 19.64
C GLU A 437 14.63 -3.42 19.06
N GLU A 438 15.83 -3.80 18.60
CA GLU A 438 16.77 -2.88 17.98
C GLU A 438 16.15 -2.20 16.74
N ALA A 439 15.41 -2.96 15.92
CA ALA A 439 14.67 -2.41 14.78
C ALA A 439 13.61 -1.40 15.20
N ARG A 440 12.88 -1.67 16.29
CA ARG A 440 11.84 -0.77 16.82
C ARG A 440 12.44 0.53 17.36
N MET A 441 13.58 0.46 18.06
CA MET A 441 14.31 1.64 18.51
C MET A 441 14.81 2.49 17.34
N LEU A 442 15.36 1.86 16.30
CA LEU A 442 15.80 2.57 15.08
C LEU A 442 14.65 3.27 14.35
N LEU A 443 13.44 2.67 14.35
CA LEU A 443 12.24 3.32 13.82
C LEU A 443 11.88 4.57 14.64
N GLU A 444 11.90 4.48 15.98
CA GLU A 444 11.68 5.66 16.85
C GLU A 444 12.72 6.76 16.62
N GLU A 445 13.98 6.37 16.51
CA GLU A 445 15.07 7.30 16.22
C GLU A 445 14.91 7.97 14.85
N SER A 446 14.35 7.27 13.86
CA SER A 446 14.03 7.82 12.54
C SER A 446 12.92 8.87 12.66
N LEU A 447 11.83 8.53 13.34
CA LEU A 447 10.68 9.41 13.54
C LEU A 447 11.06 10.69 14.31
N THR A 448 11.93 10.57 15.32
CA THR A 448 12.43 11.71 16.09
C THR A 448 13.42 12.57 15.32
N SER A 449 14.09 12.01 14.31
CA SER A 449 14.97 12.77 13.40
C SER A 449 14.22 13.51 12.29
N ILE A 450 12.92 13.26 12.11
CA ILE A 450 12.10 14.08 11.22
C ILE A 450 12.06 15.52 11.76
N PRO A 451 12.27 16.55 10.92
CA PRO A 451 12.30 17.93 11.37
C PRO A 451 11.06 18.36 12.17
N SER A 452 11.29 19.08 13.27
CA SER A 452 10.24 19.50 14.21
C SER A 452 9.15 20.37 13.59
N GLY A 453 9.48 21.09 12.50
CA GLY A 453 8.51 21.88 11.73
C GLY A 453 7.46 20.99 11.05
N TYR A 454 7.87 19.81 10.58
CA TYR A 454 6.95 18.82 10.03
C TYR A 454 6.15 18.12 11.12
N GLN A 455 6.82 17.66 12.19
CA GLN A 455 6.16 16.99 13.32
C GLN A 455 5.04 17.84 13.91
N ARG A 456 5.27 19.15 14.10
CA ARG A 456 4.25 20.09 14.58
C ARG A 456 3.01 20.14 13.67
N ARG A 457 3.18 20.12 12.34
CA ARG A 457 2.05 20.10 11.41
C ARG A 457 1.24 18.81 11.54
N VAL A 458 1.91 17.67 11.69
CA VAL A 458 1.20 16.39 11.90
C VAL A 458 0.45 16.38 13.23
N SER A 459 1.06 16.88 14.31
CA SER A 459 0.36 17.03 15.60
C SER A 459 -0.87 17.94 15.50
N LEU A 460 -0.82 19.00 14.67
CA LEU A 460 -1.99 19.85 14.42
C LEU A 460 -3.07 19.10 13.63
N MET A 461 -2.70 18.32 12.62
CA MET A 461 -3.67 17.51 11.85
C MET A 461 -4.40 16.50 12.74
N ALA A 462 -3.70 15.87 13.68
CA ALA A 462 -4.32 14.99 14.67
C ALA A 462 -5.43 15.69 15.47
N ASN A 463 -5.26 16.99 15.76
CA ASN A 463 -6.27 17.76 16.49
C ASN A 463 -7.45 18.19 15.61
N PHE A 464 -7.24 18.40 14.30
CA PHE A 464 -8.30 18.78 13.37
C PHE A 464 -9.18 17.60 12.96
N GLU A 465 -8.62 16.41 12.70
CA GLU A 465 -9.43 15.22 12.38
C GLU A 465 -10.29 14.77 13.58
N VAL A 466 -9.84 15.02 14.81
CA VAL A 466 -10.66 14.82 16.02
C VAL A 466 -11.83 15.80 16.07
N ALA A 467 -11.68 17.03 15.58
CA ALA A 467 -12.78 17.99 15.54
C ALA A 467 -13.82 17.66 14.45
N ASP A 468 -13.37 17.22 13.26
CA ASP A 468 -14.28 16.81 12.18
C ASP A 468 -15.02 15.51 12.51
N SER A 469 -14.39 14.56 13.20
CA SER A 469 -15.05 13.32 13.66
C SER A 469 -15.99 13.50 14.87
N MET A 470 -15.92 14.63 15.58
CA MET A 470 -16.89 14.99 16.62
C MET A 470 -18.06 15.83 16.11
N THR A 471 -17.99 16.32 14.86
CA THR A 471 -19.02 17.16 14.24
C THR A 471 -19.81 16.45 13.13
N ALA A 472 -19.38 15.26 12.72
CA ALA A 472 -20.13 14.30 11.90
C ALA A 472 -20.79 13.25 12.81
#